data_AF-A0A369QRT8-F1
#
_entry.id   AF-A0A369QRT8-F1
#
_cell.length_a   1.000
_cell.length_b   1.000
_cell.length_c   1.000
_cell.angle_alpha   90.00
_cell.angle_beta   90.00
_cell.angle_gamma   90.00
#
_symmetry.space_group_name_H-M   'P 1'
#
loop_
_entity.id
_entity.type
_entity.pdbx_description
1 polymer ?
#
loop_
_entity_poly.entity_id
_entity_poly.type
_entity_poly.pdbx_seq_one_letter_code
_entity_poly.pdbx_strand_id
1 'polypeptide(L)'
;MVDRVPLARVLAELDRRGCFEPDVLGTADAVIARLQAAMARAGGAPVRRWTEQGEGYLVGGTETGRRIGCIRDALRRFQREAQAVADRLEAEAQLARRRAAAAGDGVADDGA
;
A
#
# COMPACT_ATOMS: atom_id res chain seq x y z
N MET A 1 27.53 11.31 -4.51
CA MET A 1 26.90 10.63 -5.66
C MET A 1 25.99 9.56 -5.06
N VAL A 2 24.71 9.87 -4.88
CA VAL A 2 23.75 8.94 -4.25
C VAL A 2 23.35 7.94 -5.32
N ASP A 3 23.69 6.68 -5.08
CA ASP A 3 23.37 5.56 -5.96
C ASP A 3 21.85 5.46 -6.09
N ARG A 4 21.29 5.93 -7.21
CA ARG A 4 19.86 5.77 -7.50
C ARG A 4 19.65 4.33 -7.93
N VAL A 5 19.41 3.45 -6.95
CA VAL A 5 18.88 2.12 -7.24
C VAL A 5 17.59 2.32 -8.07
N PRO A 6 17.48 1.72 -9.27
CA PRO A 6 16.28 1.84 -10.07
C PRO A 6 15.08 1.34 -9.27
N LEU A 7 14.02 2.14 -9.17
CA LEU A 7 12.80 1.80 -8.44
C LEU A 7 12.27 0.40 -8.80
N ALA A 8 12.35 0.03 -10.08
CA ALA A 8 11.98 -1.30 -10.57
C ALA A 8 12.76 -2.44 -9.89
N ARG A 9 14.06 -2.25 -9.62
CA ARG A 9 14.89 -3.25 -8.93
C ARG A 9 14.47 -3.42 -7.48
N VAL A 10 14.14 -2.31 -6.81
CA VAL A 10 13.63 -2.33 -5.43
C VAL A 10 12.28 -3.05 -5.39
N LEU A 11 11.35 -2.71 -6.28
CA LEU A 11 10.04 -3.35 -6.34
C LEU A 11 10.15 -4.86 -6.61
N ALA A 12 11.02 -5.28 -7.54
CA ALA A 12 11.27 -6.70 -7.81
C ALA A 12 11.94 -7.44 -6.64
N GLU A 13 12.71 -6.74 -5.80
CA GLU A 13 13.24 -7.33 -4.57
C GLU A 13 12.16 -7.49 -3.50
N LEU A 14 11.32 -6.47 -3.31
CA LEU A 14 10.21 -6.50 -2.35
C LEU A 14 9.17 -7.56 -2.74
N ASP A 15 8.88 -7.69 -4.02
CA ASP A 15 8.00 -8.73 -4.54
C ASP A 15 8.54 -10.13 -4.24
N ARG A 16 9.83 -10.39 -4.53
CA ARG A 16 10.50 -11.67 -4.18
C ARG A 16 10.51 -11.98 -2.68
N ARG A 17 10.38 -10.96 -1.82
CA ARG A 17 10.26 -11.12 -0.36
C ARG A 17 8.82 -11.31 0.10
N GLY A 18 7.85 -11.34 -0.80
CA GLY A 18 6.42 -11.49 -0.51
C GLY A 18 5.79 -10.24 0.09
N CYS A 19 6.39 -9.05 -0.07
CA CYS A 19 5.89 -7.82 0.56
C CYS A 19 4.53 -7.36 0.02
N PHE A 20 4.09 -7.89 -1.12
CA PHE A 20 2.82 -7.57 -1.78
C PHE A 20 1.78 -8.70 -1.67
N GLU A 21 2.11 -9.78 -0.96
CA GLU A 21 1.19 -10.90 -0.77
C GLU A 21 -0.05 -10.48 0.05
N PRO A 22 -1.25 -10.97 -0.30
CA PRO A 22 -2.48 -10.61 0.39
C PRO A 22 -2.43 -10.78 1.92
N ASP A 23 -1.79 -11.86 2.39
CA ASP A 23 -1.66 -12.14 3.83
C ASP A 23 -0.76 -11.14 4.55
N VAL A 24 0.31 -10.69 3.88
CA VAL A 24 1.23 -9.66 4.41
C VAL A 24 0.54 -8.30 4.45
N LEU A 25 -0.23 -7.96 3.41
CA LEU A 25 -1.03 -6.74 3.38
C LEU A 25 -2.18 -6.77 4.39
N GLY A 26 -2.83 -7.93 4.60
CA GLY A 26 -3.88 -8.13 5.60
C GLY A 26 -3.37 -8.03 7.05
N THR A 27 -2.10 -8.37 7.29
CA THR A 27 -1.46 -8.14 8.60
C THR A 27 -1.42 -6.65 8.96
N ALA A 28 -1.30 -5.76 7.96
CA ALA A 28 -1.33 -4.32 8.19
C ALA A 28 -2.68 -3.85 8.75
N ASP A 29 -3.80 -4.45 8.34
CA ASP A 29 -5.13 -4.12 8.86
C ASP A 29 -5.24 -4.43 10.35
N ALA A 30 -4.70 -5.57 10.79
CA ALA A 30 -4.68 -5.94 12.20
C ALA A 30 -3.85 -4.94 13.03
N VAL A 31 -2.71 -4.48 12.49
CA VAL A 31 -1.89 -3.45 13.13
C VAL A 31 -2.62 -2.09 13.17
N ILE A 32 -3.26 -1.69 12.08
CA ILE A 32 -4.07 -0.47 11.99
C ILE A 32 -5.19 -0.47 13.03
N ALA A 33 -5.91 -1.59 13.19
CA ALA A 33 -6.96 -1.74 14.18
C ALA A 33 -6.42 -1.59 15.62
N ARG A 34 -5.27 -2.19 15.91
CA ARG A 34 -4.60 -2.05 17.23
C ARG A 34 -4.17 -0.60 17.49
N LEU A 35 -3.66 0.10 16.48
CA LEU A 35 -3.30 1.51 16.59
C LEU A 35 -4.53 2.39 16.83
N GLN A 36 -5.66 2.11 16.18
CA GLN A 36 -6.92 2.82 16.46
C GLN A 36 -7.38 2.63 17.90
N ALA A 37 -7.32 1.40 18.42
CA ALA A 37 -7.67 1.12 19.81
C ALA A 37 -6.71 1.81 20.79
N ALA A 38 -5.41 1.83 20.50
CA ALA A 38 -4.41 2.52 21.31
C ALA A 38 -4.64 4.05 21.32
N MET A 39 -5.00 4.62 20.17
CA MET A 39 -5.33 6.03 20.04
C MET A 39 -6.57 6.40 20.85
N ALA A 40 -7.62 5.58 20.81
CA ALA A 40 -8.81 5.78 21.62
C ALA A 40 -8.49 5.77 23.12
N ARG A 41 -7.68 4.80 23.59
CA ARG A 41 -7.20 4.74 24.97
C ARG A 41 -6.33 5.94 25.37
N ALA A 42 -5.58 6.49 24.43
CA ALA A 42 -4.75 7.67 24.65
C ALA A 42 -5.55 8.99 24.65
N GLY A 43 -6.88 8.96 24.57
CA GLY A 43 -7.72 10.17 24.53
C GLY A 43 -7.96 10.74 23.13
N GLY A 44 -7.63 9.99 22.07
CA GLY A 44 -7.87 10.36 20.67
C GLY A 44 -6.76 11.20 20.03
N ALA A 45 -6.79 11.31 18.70
CA ALA A 45 -5.90 12.20 17.95
C ALA A 45 -6.53 13.60 17.79
N PRO A 46 -5.72 14.67 17.88
CA PRO A 46 -6.18 16.03 17.61
C PRO A 46 -6.70 16.16 16.18
N VAL A 47 -7.80 16.89 16.02
CA VAL A 47 -8.39 17.19 14.71
C VAL A 47 -7.94 18.57 14.27
N ARG A 48 -7.44 18.67 13.03
CA ARG A 48 -7.10 19.97 12.44
C ARG A 48 -8.37 20.71 12.03
N ARG A 49 -8.49 21.94 12.48
CA ARG A 49 -9.53 22.91 12.13
C ARG A 49 -8.89 24.15 11.53
N TRP A 50 -9.71 25.00 10.93
CA TRP A 50 -9.28 26.21 10.25
C TRP A 50 -10.05 27.39 10.80
N THR A 51 -9.39 28.53 10.99
CA THR A 51 -10.04 29.80 11.29
C THR A 51 -10.63 30.39 10.00
N GLU A 52 -11.47 31.42 10.15
CA GLU A 52 -12.02 32.17 9.00
C GLU A 52 -10.93 32.86 8.17
N GLN A 53 -9.77 33.12 8.77
CA GLN A 53 -8.58 33.70 8.13
C GLN A 53 -7.70 32.65 7.45
N GLY A 54 -8.09 31.36 7.50
CA GLY A 54 -7.35 30.26 6.90
C GLY A 54 -6.20 29.72 7.75
N GLU A 55 -6.10 30.11 9.03
CA GLU A 55 -5.06 29.60 9.93
C GLU A 55 -5.47 28.25 10.52
N GLY A 56 -4.55 27.28 10.49
CA GLY A 56 -4.81 25.94 10.99
C GLY A 56 -4.53 25.81 12.49
N TYR A 57 -5.47 25.25 13.25
CA TYR A 57 -5.29 24.92 14.67
C TYR A 57 -5.74 23.48 14.97
N LEU A 58 -5.25 22.92 16.08
CA LEU A 58 -5.57 21.57 16.53
C LEU A 58 -6.58 21.62 17.69
N VAL A 59 -7.60 20.77 17.65
CA VAL A 59 -8.64 20.70 18.68
C VAL A 59 -8.75 19.28 19.24
N GLY A 60 -8.80 19.19 20.58
CA GLY A 60 -9.00 17.95 21.32
C GLY A 60 -7.84 16.96 21.19
N GLY A 61 -8.05 15.75 21.71
CA GLY A 61 -7.08 14.66 21.61
C GLY A 61 -5.84 14.85 22.50
N THR A 62 -4.84 13.98 22.29
CA THR A 62 -3.54 14.05 22.98
C THR A 62 -2.38 13.99 21.98
N GLU A 63 -1.21 14.48 22.39
CA GLU A 63 0.01 14.36 21.60
C GLU A 63 0.39 12.88 21.35
N THR A 64 0.13 11.99 22.32
CA THR A 64 0.28 10.54 22.14
C THR A 64 -0.67 10.02 21.06
N GLY A 65 -1.95 10.40 21.13
CA GLY A 65 -2.93 10.04 20.10
C GLY A 65 -2.56 10.58 18.72
N ARG A 66 -1.98 11.80 18.65
CA ARG A 66 -1.44 12.38 17.41
C ARG A 66 -0.34 11.49 16.81
N ARG A 67 0.66 11.09 17.61
CA ARG A 67 1.76 10.24 17.15
C ARG A 67 1.26 8.90 16.64
N ILE A 68 0.35 8.26 17.38
CA ILE A 68 -0.29 7.00 16.95
C ILE A 68 -1.07 7.21 15.64
N GLY A 69 -1.77 8.34 15.50
CA GLY A 69 -2.46 8.73 14.28
C GLY A 69 -1.54 8.84 13.08
N CYS A 70 -0.39 9.50 13.23
CA CYS A 70 0.61 9.60 12.16
C CYS A 70 1.12 8.23 11.70
N ILE A 71 1.42 7.32 12.64
CA ILE A 71 1.87 5.96 12.31
C ILE A 71 0.77 5.19 11.57
N ARG A 72 -0.46 5.24 12.06
CA ARG A 72 -1.63 4.62 11.41
C ARG A 72 -1.80 5.13 9.97
N ASP A 73 -1.71 6.44 9.77
CA ASP A 73 -1.95 7.05 8.45
C ASP A 73 -0.81 6.74 7.47
N ALA A 74 0.43 6.67 7.95
CA ALA A 74 1.57 6.21 7.17
C ALA A 74 1.42 4.74 6.74
N LEU A 75 1.01 3.85 7.65
CA LEU A 75 0.75 2.44 7.34
C LEU A 75 -0.39 2.28 6.33
N ARG A 76 -1.49 3.01 6.50
CA ARG A 76 -2.60 3.02 5.52
C ARG A 76 -2.15 3.47 4.14
N ARG A 77 -1.29 4.49 4.08
CA ARG A 77 -0.73 4.94 2.80
C ARG A 77 0.13 3.84 2.19
N PHE A 78 1.07 3.28 2.96
CA PHE A 78 1.91 2.19 2.50
C PHE A 78 1.08 1.02 1.95
N GLN A 79 0.04 0.59 2.67
CA GLN A 79 -0.85 -0.50 2.26
C GLN A 79 -1.55 -0.22 0.93
N ARG A 80 -2.06 1.01 0.72
CA ARG A 80 -2.68 1.41 -0.56
C ARG A 80 -1.70 1.35 -1.72
N GLU A 81 -0.49 1.87 -1.52
CA GLU A 81 0.55 1.85 -2.56
C GLU A 81 1.00 0.41 -2.85
N ALA A 82 1.16 -0.41 -1.79
CA ALA A 82 1.55 -1.81 -1.92
C ALA A 82 0.47 -2.65 -2.65
N GLN A 83 -0.82 -2.41 -2.36
CA GLN A 83 -1.91 -3.03 -3.09
C GLN A 83 -1.90 -2.62 -4.58
N ALA A 84 -1.69 -1.34 -4.88
CA ALA A 84 -1.60 -0.87 -6.26
C ALA A 84 -0.44 -1.53 -7.03
N VAL A 85 0.68 -1.82 -6.36
CA VAL A 85 1.78 -2.60 -6.94
C VAL A 85 1.36 -4.05 -7.18
N ALA A 86 0.72 -4.69 -6.19
CA ALA A 86 0.22 -6.06 -6.32
C ALA A 86 -0.73 -6.22 -7.51
N ASP A 87 -1.73 -5.33 -7.62
CA ASP A 87 -2.72 -5.32 -8.69
C ASP A 87 -2.06 -5.19 -10.07
N ARG A 88 -1.03 -4.34 -10.15
CA ARG A 88 -0.26 -4.14 -11.38
C ARG A 88 0.55 -5.38 -11.76
N LEU A 89 1.23 -6.01 -10.81
CA LEU A 89 2.02 -7.23 -11.06
C LEU A 89 1.12 -8.38 -11.54
N GLU A 90 -0.06 -8.54 -10.93
CA GLU A 90 -1.04 -9.52 -11.36
C GLU A 90 -1.56 -9.21 -12.77
N ALA A 91 -1.82 -7.94 -13.09
CA ALA A 91 -2.23 -7.54 -14.44
C ALA A 91 -1.14 -7.84 -15.49
N GLU A 92 0.13 -7.55 -15.19
CA GLU A 92 1.27 -7.88 -16.06
C GLU A 92 1.39 -9.40 -16.26
N ALA A 93 1.23 -10.20 -15.20
CA ALA A 93 1.23 -11.66 -15.27
C ALA A 93 0.07 -12.21 -16.12
N GLN A 94 -1.14 -11.68 -15.96
CA GLN A 94 -2.30 -12.05 -16.79
C GLN A 94 -2.09 -11.72 -18.26
N LEU A 95 -1.52 -10.54 -18.57
CA LEU A 95 -1.18 -10.16 -19.93
C LEU A 95 -0.14 -11.11 -20.55
N ALA A 96 0.89 -11.48 -19.79
CA ALA A 96 1.88 -12.45 -20.23
C ALA A 96 1.27 -13.83 -20.53
N ARG A 97 0.38 -14.32 -19.65
CA ARG A 97 -0.38 -15.57 -19.85
C ARG A 97 -1.21 -15.54 -21.14
N ARG A 98 -1.94 -14.44 -21.39
CA ARG A 98 -2.75 -14.26 -22.61
C ARG A 98 -1.91 -14.20 -23.88
N ARG A 99 -0.75 -13.53 -23.84
CA ARG A 99 0.20 -13.49 -24.96
C ARG A 99 0.78 -14.87 -25.27
N ALA A 100 1.13 -15.64 -24.24
CA ALA A 100 1.64 -17.00 -24.42
C ALA A 100 0.58 -17.93 -25.02
N ALA A 101 -0.67 -17.85 -24.56
CA ALA A 101 -1.79 -18.60 -25.14
C ALA A 101 -2.01 -18.26 -26.62
N ALA A 102 -2.05 -16.96 -26.96
CA ALA A 102 -2.21 -16.51 -28.34
C ALA A 102 -1.06 -16.93 -29.26
N ALA A 103 0.16 -17.09 -28.74
CA ALA A 103 1.31 -17.59 -29.50
C ALA A 103 1.29 -19.13 -29.64
N GLY A 104 0.70 -19.84 -28.68
CA GLY A 104 0.55 -21.30 -28.71
C GLY A 104 -0.57 -21.78 -29.64
N ASP A 105 -1.65 -21.01 -29.77
CA ASP A 105 -2.79 -21.32 -30.66
C ASP A 105 -2.48 -21.13 -32.17
N GLY A 106 -1.31 -20.56 -32.52
CA GLY A 106 -0.89 -20.34 -33.90
C GLY A 106 -0.21 -21.55 -34.59
N VAL A 107 -0.13 -22.72 -33.94
CA VAL A 107 0.60 -23.91 -34.46
C VAL A 107 -0.32 -25.12 -34.72
N ALA A 108 -1.65 -24.98 -34.56
CA ALA A 108 -2.61 -26.05 -34.81
C ALA A 108 -3.62 -25.69 -35.92
N ASP A 109 -3.12 -25.38 -37.13
CA ASP A 109 -3.92 -25.45 -38.36
C ASP A 109 -2.98 -25.73 -39.55
N ASP A 110 -2.52 -26.98 -39.66
CA ASP A 110 -2.04 -27.52 -40.93
C ASP A 110 -2.23 -29.04 -40.87
N GLY A 111 -3.37 -29.52 -41.38
CA GLY A 111 -3.72 -30.94 -41.33
C GLY A 111 -5.13 -31.27 -41.77
N ALA A 112 -5.49 -30.92 -43.01
CA ALA A 112 -6.56 -31.56 -43.77
C ALA A 112 -6.17 -31.67 -45.25
#